data_AF-A0A8J6MKJ1-F1
#
_entry.id   AF-A0A8J6MKJ1-F1
#
_cell.length_a   1.000
_cell.length_b   1.000
_cell.length_c   1.000
_cell.angle_alpha   90.00
_cell.angle_beta   90.00
_cell.angle_gamma   90.00
#
_symmetry.space_group_name_H-M   'P 1'
#
loop_
_entity.id
_entity.type
_entity.pdbx_description
1 polymer ?
#
loop_
_entity_poly.entity_id
_entity_poly.type
_entity_poly.pdbx_seq_one_letter_code
_entity_poly.pdbx_strand_id
1 'polypeptide(L)'
;MKARRRALLLILPVFALLSASCNQRPKWTGFGRSSGAAVPETSSNSIPVASETGDVGSSEPGLDLVWKRYRAFEDGLVTGLALNKATFCQELGKQSCIDKVHLTFLGGNDPFEAGLYERAQTPTSITAVAVDRVVLYACSQRLEMDRVAASAAVVFKYFPLSGTPTSDQLKLQATDLYHRFLARDPEAAEITVIQSLSNKGLAADKLALMMCYSIGTSAENILL
;
A
#
# COMPACT_ATOMS: atom_id res chain seq x y z
N MET A 1 -50.90 26.99 16.47
CA MET A 1 -50.17 27.78 15.45
C MET A 1 -49.31 28.83 16.15
N LYS A 2 -47.99 28.64 16.22
CA LYS A 2 -47.05 29.66 16.74
C LYS A 2 -45.72 29.50 16.00
N ALA A 3 -45.56 30.29 14.94
CA ALA A 3 -44.39 30.30 14.08
C ALA A 3 -43.22 31.01 14.78
N ARG A 4 -42.10 30.30 14.97
CA ARG A 4 -40.83 30.91 15.40
C ARG A 4 -39.88 30.94 14.21
N ARG A 5 -39.69 32.15 13.65
CA ARG A 5 -38.63 32.48 12.70
C ARG A 5 -37.28 32.38 13.42
N ARG A 6 -36.35 31.57 12.90
CA ARG A 6 -34.94 31.59 13.30
C ARG A 6 -34.14 32.27 12.20
N ALA A 7 -33.45 33.33 12.60
CA ALA A 7 -32.59 34.14 11.77
C ALA A 7 -31.34 33.35 11.36
N LEU A 8 -31.01 33.44 10.08
CA LEU A 8 -29.85 32.87 9.43
C LEU A 8 -28.68 33.86 9.62
N LEU A 9 -27.70 33.52 10.45
CA LEU A 9 -26.45 34.29 10.56
C LEU A 9 -25.41 33.64 9.64
N LEU A 10 -25.13 34.29 8.51
CA LEU A 10 -24.04 33.99 7.59
C LEU A 10 -22.74 34.56 8.18
N ILE A 11 -21.80 33.68 8.57
CA ILE A 11 -20.44 34.05 8.94
C ILE A 11 -19.53 33.52 7.82
N LEU A 12 -19.02 34.43 6.99
CA LEU A 12 -17.97 34.19 6.00
C LEU A 12 -16.60 34.38 6.68
N PRO A 13 -15.69 33.38 6.67
CA PRO A 13 -14.30 33.63 7.01
C PRO A 13 -13.52 34.06 5.76
N VAL A 14 -13.03 35.30 5.82
CA VAL A 14 -11.88 35.81 5.07
C VAL A 14 -10.64 35.11 5.61
N PHE A 15 -9.92 34.34 4.79
CA PHE A 15 -8.56 33.92 5.14
C PHE A 15 -7.59 34.13 3.98
N ALA A 16 -6.53 34.86 4.34
CA ALA A 16 -5.58 35.51 3.48
C ALA A 16 -4.55 34.57 2.86
N LEU A 17 -4.13 34.93 1.66
CA LEU A 17 -2.95 34.42 0.97
C LEU A 17 -1.68 34.79 1.75
N LEU A 18 -0.93 33.79 2.20
CA LEU A 18 0.50 33.93 2.52
C LEU A 18 1.32 33.11 1.52
N SER A 19 1.94 33.81 0.58
CA SER A 19 3.08 33.35 -0.20
C SER A 19 4.36 33.71 0.55
N ALA A 20 5.14 32.71 0.96
CA ALA A 20 6.49 32.89 1.46
C ALA A 20 7.42 31.84 0.84
N SER A 21 8.35 32.35 0.03
CA SER A 21 9.48 31.69 -0.59
C SER A 21 10.42 31.05 0.44
N CYS A 22 11.06 29.93 0.06
CA CYS A 22 12.47 29.70 0.36
C CYS A 22 13.05 28.62 -0.57
N ASN A 23 13.80 29.12 -1.56
CA ASN A 23 14.57 28.38 -2.54
C ASN A 23 16.02 28.29 -2.02
N GLN A 24 16.44 27.15 -1.46
CA GLN A 24 17.86 26.85 -1.25
C GLN A 24 18.12 25.36 -1.51
N ARG A 25 18.69 25.07 -2.67
CA ARG A 25 19.30 23.76 -2.97
C ARG A 25 20.77 23.80 -2.51
N PRO A 26 21.24 22.84 -1.69
CA PRO A 26 22.65 22.68 -1.42
C PRO A 26 23.38 22.17 -2.68
N LYS A 27 24.48 22.83 -3.06
CA LYS A 27 25.43 22.34 -4.06
C LYS A 27 26.19 21.15 -3.47
N TRP A 28 25.93 19.96 -4.00
CA TRP A 28 26.74 18.77 -3.72
C TRP A 28 28.07 18.88 -4.47
N THR A 29 29.17 18.98 -3.73
CA THR A 29 30.54 18.87 -4.23
C THR A 29 30.94 17.39 -4.25
N GLY A 30 31.51 16.94 -5.37
CA GLY A 30 31.76 15.54 -5.68
C GLY A 30 32.65 14.80 -4.69
N PHE A 31 32.36 13.51 -4.56
CA PHE A 31 33.25 12.56 -3.90
C PHE A 31 34.30 12.06 -4.90
N GLY A 32 35.55 12.25 -4.49
CA GLY A 32 36.75 11.86 -5.22
C GLY A 32 36.87 10.34 -5.38
N ARG A 33 37.43 9.96 -6.52
CA ARG A 33 37.82 8.61 -6.91
C ARG A 33 39.08 8.24 -6.12
N SER A 34 38.99 7.33 -5.14
CA SER A 34 40.17 6.73 -4.52
C SER A 34 40.53 5.42 -5.22
N SER A 35 41.69 5.40 -5.84
CA SER A 35 42.34 4.23 -6.42
C SER A 35 43.05 3.39 -5.34
N GLY A 36 42.72 2.09 -5.28
CA GLY A 36 43.69 1.00 -5.08
C GLY A 36 44.04 0.56 -3.64
N ALA A 37 43.70 -0.69 -3.30
CA ALA A 37 44.58 -1.63 -2.61
C ALA A 37 44.03 -3.06 -2.78
N ALA A 38 44.86 -3.97 -3.29
CA ALA A 38 44.56 -5.40 -3.41
C ALA A 38 44.61 -6.07 -2.03
N VAL A 39 43.64 -6.95 -1.76
CA VAL A 39 43.58 -7.79 -0.56
C VAL A 39 43.69 -9.26 -0.99
N PRO A 40 44.45 -10.13 -0.30
CA PRO A 40 44.63 -11.52 -0.70
C PRO A 40 43.38 -12.37 -0.43
N GLU A 41 43.10 -13.27 -1.38
CA GLU A 41 42.04 -14.28 -1.30
C GLU A 41 42.27 -15.23 -0.12
N THR A 42 41.26 -15.38 0.74
CA THR A 42 41.14 -16.51 1.67
C THR A 42 39.81 -17.21 1.37
N SER A 43 39.87 -18.53 1.21
CA SER A 43 38.88 -19.41 0.59
C SER A 43 37.44 -19.23 1.11
N SER A 44 36.56 -18.79 0.21
CA SER A 44 35.13 -18.63 0.40
C SER A 44 34.37 -19.94 0.18
N ASN A 45 33.51 -20.29 1.14
CA ASN A 45 32.25 -20.99 0.84
C ASN A 45 31.55 -20.20 -0.28
N SER A 46 31.27 -20.88 -1.38
CA SER A 46 30.75 -20.32 -2.62
C SER A 46 29.33 -19.76 -2.43
N ILE A 47 29.24 -18.44 -2.25
CA ILE A 47 28.05 -17.68 -2.61
C ILE A 47 28.06 -17.57 -4.14
N PRO A 48 26.98 -17.92 -4.86
CA PRO A 48 26.96 -17.81 -6.31
C PRO A 48 27.14 -16.35 -6.72
N VAL A 49 28.25 -16.10 -7.41
CA VAL A 49 28.57 -14.84 -8.08
C VAL A 49 27.58 -14.68 -9.24
N ALA A 50 26.82 -13.59 -9.22
CA ALA A 50 25.99 -13.19 -10.34
C ALA A 50 26.91 -12.94 -11.56
N SER A 51 26.68 -13.66 -12.65
CA SER A 51 27.39 -13.44 -13.91
C SER A 51 27.05 -12.04 -14.45
N GLU A 52 28.07 -11.22 -14.76
CA GLU A 52 27.91 -9.90 -15.40
C GLU A 52 27.46 -10.00 -16.88
N THR A 53 27.35 -11.21 -17.44
CA THR A 53 26.62 -11.44 -18.68
C THR A 53 25.15 -11.63 -18.30
N GLY A 54 24.33 -10.61 -18.51
CA GLY A 54 22.89 -10.58 -18.24
C GLY A 54 22.06 -11.57 -19.07
N ASP A 55 22.45 -12.83 -19.06
CA ASP A 55 21.64 -13.94 -19.53
C ASP A 55 20.91 -14.48 -18.29
N VAL A 56 19.82 -13.80 -17.95
CA VAL A 56 18.81 -14.36 -17.06
C VAL A 56 18.28 -15.57 -17.80
N GLY A 57 18.77 -16.76 -17.41
CA GLY A 57 18.34 -18.02 -18.01
C GLY A 57 16.83 -18.00 -18.18
N SER A 58 16.36 -18.26 -19.39
CA SER A 58 14.96 -18.16 -19.75
C SER A 58 14.14 -19.09 -18.84
N SER A 59 13.55 -18.52 -17.80
CA SER A 59 12.51 -19.18 -17.02
C SER A 59 11.45 -19.67 -18.00
N GLU A 60 10.98 -20.91 -17.84
CA GLU A 60 9.82 -21.42 -18.57
C GLU A 60 8.70 -20.35 -18.51
N PRO A 61 8.08 -19.97 -19.64
CA PRO A 61 7.00 -19.00 -19.64
C PRO A 61 5.90 -19.41 -18.66
N GLY A 62 5.74 -18.64 -17.57
CA GLY A 62 4.65 -18.84 -16.59
C GLY A 62 5.06 -19.40 -15.22
N LEU A 63 6.35 -19.61 -14.93
CA LEU A 63 6.82 -19.98 -13.59
C LEU A 63 7.57 -18.87 -12.84
N ASP A 64 7.84 -17.74 -13.50
CA ASP A 64 8.58 -16.64 -12.89
C ASP A 64 7.64 -15.68 -12.18
N LEU A 65 7.84 -15.49 -10.87
CA LEU A 65 7.06 -14.56 -10.07
C LEU A 65 7.45 -13.13 -10.44
N VAL A 66 6.51 -12.36 -10.98
CA VAL A 66 6.75 -10.99 -11.42
C VAL A 66 6.08 -10.01 -10.45
N TRP A 67 6.81 -8.98 -10.06
CA TRP A 67 6.25 -7.92 -9.24
C TRP A 67 5.06 -7.21 -9.92
N LYS A 68 3.93 -7.09 -9.22
CA LYS A 68 2.78 -6.29 -9.66
C LYS A 68 3.21 -4.85 -9.83
N ARG A 69 3.04 -4.34 -11.05
CA ARG A 69 3.35 -2.94 -11.36
C ARG A 69 2.30 -2.02 -10.75
N TYR A 70 2.69 -0.77 -10.50
CA TYR A 70 1.88 0.25 -9.83
C TYR A 70 0.41 0.29 -10.29
N ARG A 71 0.11 0.21 -11.60
CA ARG A 71 -1.27 0.19 -12.11
C ARG A 71 -2.05 -1.06 -11.71
N ALA A 72 -1.47 -2.25 -11.91
CA ALA A 72 -2.12 -3.50 -11.55
C ALA A 72 -2.32 -3.59 -10.03
N PHE A 73 -1.36 -3.10 -9.27
CA PHE A 73 -1.44 -2.99 -7.81
C PHE A 73 -2.53 -2.02 -7.36
N GLU A 74 -2.58 -0.82 -7.94
CA GLU A 74 -3.62 0.19 -7.70
C GLU A 74 -5.01 -0.34 -8.06
N ASP A 75 -5.18 -0.86 -9.27
CA ASP A 75 -6.47 -1.33 -9.77
C ASP A 75 -6.97 -2.51 -8.94
N GLY A 76 -6.07 -3.38 -8.46
CA GLY A 76 -6.39 -4.44 -7.50
C GLY A 76 -6.91 -3.91 -6.17
N LEU A 77 -6.25 -2.90 -5.58
CA LEU A 77 -6.71 -2.26 -4.35
C LEU A 77 -8.04 -1.52 -4.53
N VAL A 78 -8.17 -0.75 -5.60
CA VAL A 78 -9.37 0.02 -5.94
C VAL A 78 -10.56 -0.92 -6.14
N THR A 79 -10.38 -2.00 -6.89
CA THR A 79 -11.44 -2.99 -7.16
C THR A 79 -11.76 -3.82 -5.92
N GLY A 80 -10.75 -4.41 -5.29
CA GLY A 80 -10.91 -5.30 -4.15
C GLY A 80 -11.58 -4.63 -2.96
N LEU A 81 -11.19 -3.37 -2.67
CA LEU A 81 -11.77 -2.59 -1.58
C LEU A 81 -12.92 -1.68 -2.02
N ALA A 82 -13.34 -1.72 -3.29
CA ALA A 82 -14.38 -0.87 -3.87
C ALA A 82 -14.17 0.63 -3.52
N LEU A 83 -12.96 1.12 -3.78
CA LEU A 83 -12.56 2.51 -3.62
C LEU A 83 -12.75 3.28 -4.93
N ASN A 84 -12.67 4.61 -4.86
CA ASN A 84 -12.66 5.46 -6.06
C ASN A 84 -11.22 5.89 -6.36
N LYS A 85 -10.69 5.46 -7.52
CA LYS A 85 -9.33 5.76 -7.99
C LYS A 85 -8.98 7.25 -7.95
N ALA A 86 -9.90 8.16 -8.30
CA ALA A 86 -9.62 9.59 -8.34
C ALA A 86 -9.38 10.19 -6.94
N THR A 87 -9.99 9.62 -5.90
CA THR A 87 -9.88 10.08 -4.51
C THR A 87 -9.04 9.17 -3.63
N PHE A 88 -8.57 8.06 -4.20
CA PHE A 88 -7.77 7.06 -3.53
C PHE A 88 -6.33 7.58 -3.40
N CYS A 89 -5.77 7.44 -2.20
CA CYS A 89 -4.39 7.75 -1.85
C CYS A 89 -3.90 9.12 -2.36
N GLN A 90 -4.45 10.20 -1.80
CA GLN A 90 -4.05 11.57 -2.15
C GLN A 90 -3.09 12.13 -1.10
N GLU A 91 -1.80 12.24 -1.45
CA GLU A 91 -0.79 12.89 -0.64
C GLU A 91 -1.07 14.39 -0.54
N LEU A 92 -1.14 14.86 0.71
CA LEU A 92 -1.54 16.22 1.07
C LEU A 92 -2.88 16.67 0.43
N GLY A 93 -3.74 15.70 0.08
CA GLY A 93 -5.03 15.93 -0.56
C GLY A 93 -4.94 16.43 -2.01
N LYS A 94 -3.78 16.33 -2.68
CA LYS A 94 -3.59 16.94 -4.01
C LYS A 94 -2.93 16.02 -5.05
N GLN A 95 -2.03 15.13 -4.64
CA GLN A 95 -1.24 14.32 -5.56
C GLN A 95 -1.46 12.85 -5.29
N SER A 96 -1.61 12.04 -6.33
CA SER A 96 -1.69 10.58 -6.18
C SER A 96 -0.40 10.05 -5.54
N CYS A 97 -0.55 9.36 -4.41
CA CYS A 97 0.57 8.71 -3.74
C CYS A 97 1.19 7.63 -4.63
N ILE A 98 0.41 7.04 -5.55
CA ILE A 98 0.87 5.97 -6.44
C ILE A 98 1.49 6.55 -7.71
N ASP A 99 0.78 7.43 -8.42
CA ASP A 99 1.24 7.95 -9.71
C ASP A 99 2.31 9.05 -9.60
N LYS A 100 2.53 9.59 -8.39
CA LYS A 100 3.54 10.64 -8.15
C LYS A 100 4.56 10.25 -7.09
N VAL A 101 4.12 9.94 -5.87
CA VAL A 101 5.05 9.81 -4.74
C VAL A 101 5.76 8.46 -4.70
N HIS A 102 5.06 7.37 -5.02
CA HIS A 102 5.56 6.00 -4.97
C HIS A 102 5.74 5.36 -6.33
N LEU A 103 5.55 6.11 -7.42
CA LEU A 103 5.53 5.59 -8.79
C LEU A 103 6.74 4.71 -9.10
N THR A 104 7.94 5.23 -8.86
CA THR A 104 9.20 4.54 -9.16
C THR A 104 9.41 3.33 -8.24
N PHE A 105 9.04 3.44 -6.97
CA PHE A 105 9.19 2.36 -5.98
C PHE A 105 8.19 1.22 -6.19
N LEU A 106 7.07 1.50 -6.86
CA LEU A 106 6.04 0.53 -7.26
C LEU A 106 6.24 0.03 -8.72
N GLY A 107 7.44 0.22 -9.28
CA GLY A 107 7.84 -0.33 -10.58
C GLY A 107 7.38 0.48 -11.80
N GLY A 108 6.98 1.73 -11.60
CA GLY A 108 6.80 2.71 -12.66
C GLY A 108 8.11 3.41 -13.06
N ASN A 109 8.04 4.23 -14.11
CA ASN A 109 9.12 5.09 -14.58
C ASN A 109 8.63 6.54 -14.63
N ASP A 110 9.52 7.50 -14.41
CA ASP A 110 9.21 8.94 -14.37
C ASP A 110 10.18 9.72 -15.26
N PRO A 111 9.93 9.77 -16.57
CA PRO A 111 10.86 10.39 -17.52
C PRO A 111 10.86 11.91 -17.48
N PHE A 112 9.84 12.56 -16.90
CA PHE A 112 9.67 14.01 -16.99
C PHE A 112 10.09 14.74 -15.72
N GLU A 113 9.77 14.23 -14.53
CA GLU A 113 10.15 14.90 -13.28
C GLU A 113 11.50 14.37 -12.75
N ALA A 114 11.67 13.05 -12.68
CA ALA A 114 12.90 12.40 -12.21
C ALA A 114 13.93 12.06 -13.30
N GLY A 115 13.57 12.13 -14.59
CA GLY A 115 14.45 11.72 -15.70
C GLY A 115 14.74 10.22 -15.75
N LEU A 116 13.86 9.40 -15.15
CA LEU A 116 13.97 7.95 -15.10
C LEU A 116 13.17 7.33 -16.25
N TYR A 117 13.85 7.12 -17.39
CA TYR A 117 13.24 6.54 -18.59
C TYR A 117 12.99 5.03 -18.47
N GLU A 118 13.89 4.34 -17.77
CA GLU A 118 13.78 2.92 -17.48
C GLU A 118 13.26 2.67 -16.07
N ARG A 119 12.50 1.59 -15.93
CA ARG A 119 12.02 1.11 -14.63
C ARG A 119 13.12 0.30 -13.92
N ALA A 120 13.05 0.25 -12.59
CA ALA A 120 13.81 -0.75 -11.85
C ALA A 120 13.35 -2.17 -12.26
N GLN A 121 14.30 -3.07 -12.52
CA GLN A 121 14.00 -4.45 -12.86
C GLN A 121 13.59 -5.28 -11.64
N THR A 122 14.03 -4.85 -10.45
CA THR A 122 13.75 -5.51 -9.18
C THR A 122 13.24 -4.50 -8.13
N PRO A 123 12.48 -4.96 -7.12
CA PRO A 123 12.12 -4.15 -5.96
C PRO A 123 13.36 -3.56 -5.27
N THR A 124 13.24 -2.31 -4.82
CA THR A 124 14.28 -1.63 -4.05
C THR A 124 14.08 -1.85 -2.55
N SER A 125 15.05 -1.45 -1.72
CA SER A 125 14.94 -1.52 -0.26
C SER A 125 13.74 -0.74 0.32
N ILE A 126 13.19 0.20 -0.45
CA ILE A 126 12.04 1.03 -0.04
C ILE A 126 10.72 0.64 -0.71
N THR A 127 10.74 -0.36 -1.61
CA THR A 127 9.52 -0.85 -2.26
C THR A 127 8.51 -1.43 -1.26
N ALA A 128 8.98 -2.19 -0.27
CA ALA A 128 8.11 -2.71 0.79
C ALA A 128 7.43 -1.59 1.59
N VAL A 129 8.17 -0.52 1.90
CA VAL A 129 7.63 0.65 2.62
C VAL A 129 6.55 1.35 1.79
N ALA A 130 6.76 1.48 0.47
CA ALA A 130 5.75 2.05 -0.42
C ALA A 130 4.47 1.20 -0.45
N VAL A 131 4.61 -0.13 -0.56
CA VAL A 131 3.47 -1.06 -0.50
C VAL A 131 2.72 -0.91 0.83
N ASP A 132 3.44 -0.93 1.95
CA ASP A 132 2.84 -0.82 3.28
C ASP A 132 2.02 0.46 3.43
N ARG A 133 2.56 1.60 2.98
CA ARG A 133 1.89 2.90 3.05
C ARG A 133 0.60 2.91 2.22
N VAL A 134 0.67 2.41 0.99
CA VAL A 134 -0.48 2.40 0.07
C VAL A 134 -1.57 1.46 0.58
N VAL A 135 -1.23 0.23 0.99
CA VAL A 135 -2.21 -0.73 1.51
C VAL A 135 -2.83 -0.25 2.81
N LEU A 136 -2.03 0.27 3.75
CA LEU A 136 -2.53 0.78 5.01
C LEU A 136 -3.50 1.96 4.78
N TYR A 137 -3.17 2.86 3.85
CA TYR A 137 -4.06 3.95 3.46
C TYR A 137 -5.38 3.40 2.88
N ALA A 138 -5.29 2.46 1.92
CA ALA A 138 -6.45 1.86 1.26
C ALA A 138 -7.40 1.19 2.26
N CYS A 139 -6.84 0.35 3.14
CA CYS A 139 -7.59 -0.36 4.17
C CYS A 139 -8.22 0.61 5.19
N SER A 140 -7.47 1.64 5.63
CA SER A 140 -7.98 2.65 6.57
C SER A 140 -9.12 3.47 5.94
N GLN A 141 -8.95 3.91 4.68
CA GLN A 141 -9.99 4.65 3.97
C GLN A 141 -11.25 3.80 3.82
N ARG A 142 -11.10 2.53 3.45
CA ARG A 142 -12.26 1.65 3.31
C ARG A 142 -12.96 1.41 4.65
N LEU A 143 -12.19 1.19 5.72
CA LEU A 143 -12.73 0.97 7.05
C LEU A 143 -13.57 2.15 7.52
N GLU A 144 -13.12 3.39 7.29
CA GLU A 144 -13.89 4.58 7.62
C GLU A 144 -15.19 4.68 6.81
N MET A 145 -15.12 4.40 5.51
CA MET A 145 -16.32 4.38 4.65
C MET A 145 -17.35 3.37 5.15
N ASP A 146 -16.93 2.16 5.51
CA ASP A 146 -17.82 1.12 6.04
C ASP A 146 -18.34 1.44 7.44
N ARG A 147 -17.52 2.07 8.29
CA ARG A 147 -17.93 2.55 9.61
C ARG A 147 -19.08 3.55 9.49
N VAL A 148 -18.97 4.51 8.58
CA VAL A 148 -20.04 5.50 8.32
C VAL A 148 -21.26 4.85 7.67
N ALA A 149 -21.06 3.89 6.77
CA ALA A 149 -22.14 3.18 6.10
C ALA A 149 -22.91 2.21 7.02
N ALA A 150 -22.32 1.77 8.13
CA ALA A 150 -22.90 0.84 9.10
C ALA A 150 -23.50 -0.42 8.44
N SER A 151 -24.82 -0.57 8.41
CA SER A 151 -25.48 -1.74 7.80
C SER A 151 -25.34 -1.81 6.28
N ALA A 152 -24.93 -0.73 5.62
CA ALA A 152 -24.63 -0.67 4.19
C ALA A 152 -23.13 -0.85 3.88
N ALA A 153 -22.33 -1.31 4.84
CA ALA A 153 -20.92 -1.63 4.62
C ALA A 153 -20.75 -2.65 3.48
N VAL A 154 -19.75 -2.44 2.61
CA VAL A 154 -19.53 -3.30 1.43
C VAL A 154 -18.40 -4.31 1.66
N VAL A 155 -17.34 -3.93 2.36
CA VAL A 155 -16.17 -4.79 2.62
C VAL A 155 -16.23 -5.32 4.05
N PHE A 156 -16.21 -4.44 5.05
CA PHE A 156 -16.23 -4.84 6.46
C PHE A 156 -17.65 -4.99 6.99
N LYS A 157 -18.33 -6.06 6.55
CA LYS A 157 -19.78 -6.27 6.76
C LYS A 157 -20.13 -7.49 7.61
N TYR A 158 -19.17 -8.36 7.93
CA TYR A 158 -19.45 -9.63 8.62
C TYR A 158 -19.50 -9.51 10.15
N PHE A 159 -19.07 -8.39 10.70
CA PHE A 159 -19.22 -8.05 12.11
C PHE A 159 -19.32 -6.54 12.30
N PRO A 160 -19.96 -6.08 13.39
CA PRO A 160 -19.95 -4.66 13.72
C PRO A 160 -18.53 -4.18 14.01
N LEU A 161 -18.16 -3.01 13.49
CA LEU A 161 -16.85 -2.37 13.76
C LEU A 161 -16.72 -1.82 15.20
N SER A 162 -17.60 -2.25 16.10
CA SER A 162 -17.58 -2.01 17.54
C SER A 162 -17.70 -3.35 18.29
N GLY A 163 -17.10 -3.43 19.48
CA GLY A 163 -17.12 -4.65 20.29
C GLY A 163 -16.09 -5.69 19.84
N THR A 164 -16.44 -6.97 20.02
CA THR A 164 -15.56 -8.13 19.79
C THR A 164 -16.22 -9.10 18.81
N PRO A 165 -15.61 -9.36 17.64
CA PRO A 165 -16.15 -10.31 16.67
C PRO A 165 -15.98 -11.76 17.14
N THR A 166 -16.88 -12.65 16.72
CA THR A 166 -16.74 -14.09 16.94
C THR A 166 -15.74 -14.72 15.96
N SER A 167 -15.27 -15.93 16.29
CA SER A 167 -14.35 -16.69 15.42
C SER A 167 -14.92 -16.94 14.01
N ASP A 168 -16.21 -17.23 13.92
CA ASP A 168 -16.90 -17.45 12.64
C ASP A 168 -17.03 -16.16 11.83
N GLN A 169 -17.31 -15.03 12.49
CA GLN A 169 -17.36 -13.72 11.82
C GLN A 169 -15.99 -13.32 11.27
N LEU A 170 -14.92 -13.56 12.03
CA LEU A 170 -13.55 -13.33 11.57
C LEU A 170 -13.21 -14.20 10.37
N LYS A 171 -13.60 -15.47 10.39
CA LYS A 171 -13.40 -16.39 9.26
C LYS A 171 -14.11 -15.89 8.01
N LEU A 172 -15.39 -15.51 8.11
CA LEU A 172 -16.16 -14.99 6.97
C LEU A 172 -15.55 -13.71 6.41
N GLN A 173 -15.14 -12.78 7.28
CA GLN A 173 -14.48 -11.54 6.85
C GLN A 173 -13.15 -11.82 6.16
N ALA A 174 -12.35 -12.74 6.69
CA ALA A 174 -11.07 -13.15 6.11
C ALA A 174 -11.29 -13.75 4.72
N THR A 175 -12.21 -14.71 4.59
CA THR A 175 -12.53 -15.33 3.30
C THR A 175 -12.93 -14.30 2.24
N ASP A 176 -13.80 -13.33 2.58
CA ASP A 176 -14.17 -12.26 1.65
C ASP A 176 -12.98 -11.39 1.23
N LEU A 177 -12.07 -11.06 2.16
CA LEU A 177 -10.86 -10.31 1.84
C LEU A 177 -9.89 -11.12 0.96
N TYR A 178 -9.74 -12.42 1.21
CA TYR A 178 -8.96 -13.31 0.36
C TYR A 178 -9.52 -13.40 -1.06
N HIS A 179 -10.84 -13.49 -1.22
CA HIS A 179 -11.46 -13.43 -2.56
C HIS A 179 -11.21 -12.09 -3.25
N ARG A 180 -11.28 -10.98 -2.52
CA ARG A 180 -11.09 -9.63 -3.07
C ARG A 180 -9.65 -9.35 -3.50
N PHE A 181 -8.67 -9.81 -2.73
CA PHE A 181 -7.25 -9.55 -3.01
C PHE A 181 -6.61 -10.61 -3.89
N LEU A 182 -6.92 -11.87 -3.63
CA LEU A 182 -6.19 -13.03 -4.16
C LEU A 182 -7.04 -13.95 -5.05
N ALA A 183 -8.35 -13.69 -5.16
CA ALA A 183 -9.28 -14.50 -5.95
C ALA A 183 -9.27 -16.01 -5.62
N ARG A 184 -8.96 -16.37 -4.37
CA ARG A 184 -8.93 -17.76 -3.87
C ARG A 184 -9.45 -17.88 -2.45
N ASP A 185 -9.80 -19.10 -2.05
CA ASP A 185 -10.11 -19.40 -0.66
C ASP A 185 -8.86 -19.35 0.24
N PRO A 186 -8.99 -18.88 1.49
CA PRO A 186 -7.91 -18.97 2.46
C PRO A 186 -7.70 -20.41 2.91
N GLU A 187 -6.44 -20.77 3.16
CA GLU A 187 -6.07 -22.05 3.76
C GLU A 187 -6.45 -22.09 5.25
N ALA A 188 -6.58 -23.30 5.80
CA ALA A 188 -6.90 -23.48 7.22
C ALA A 188 -5.85 -22.83 8.16
N ALA A 189 -4.58 -22.86 7.76
CA ALA A 189 -3.50 -22.23 8.50
C ALA A 189 -3.62 -20.69 8.51
N GLU A 190 -3.99 -20.09 7.38
CA GLU A 190 -4.19 -18.65 7.24
C GLU A 190 -5.35 -18.16 8.11
N ILE A 191 -6.47 -18.88 8.11
CA ILE A 191 -7.61 -18.60 8.99
C ILE A 191 -7.20 -18.69 10.46
N THR A 192 -6.40 -19.69 10.83
CA THR A 192 -5.92 -19.87 12.20
C THR A 192 -5.06 -18.67 12.65
N VAL A 193 -4.18 -18.17 11.78
CA VAL A 193 -3.36 -16.98 12.07
C VAL A 193 -4.24 -15.75 12.25
N ILE A 194 -5.23 -15.53 11.39
CA ILE A 194 -6.14 -14.38 11.50
C ILE A 194 -6.97 -14.45 12.79
N GLN A 195 -7.51 -15.63 13.13
CA GLN A 195 -8.27 -15.81 14.37
C GLN A 195 -7.39 -15.57 15.60
N SER A 196 -6.10 -15.90 15.54
CA SER A 196 -5.15 -15.63 16.63
C SER A 196 -4.98 -14.14 16.95
N LEU A 197 -5.29 -13.24 16.01
CA LEU A 197 -5.26 -11.79 16.24
C LEU A 197 -6.31 -11.36 17.29
N SER A 198 -7.44 -12.06 17.38
CA SER A 198 -8.48 -11.76 18.37
C SER A 198 -7.99 -11.95 19.81
N ASN A 199 -7.03 -12.85 20.03
CA ASN A 199 -6.41 -13.10 21.34
C ASN A 199 -5.56 -11.93 21.83
N LYS A 200 -5.30 -10.93 20.98
CA LYS A 200 -4.57 -9.70 21.34
C LYS A 200 -5.45 -8.63 22.01
N GLY A 201 -6.75 -8.89 22.18
CA GLY A 201 -7.66 -7.94 22.82
C GLY A 201 -7.86 -6.64 22.03
N LEU A 202 -7.68 -6.70 20.71
CA LEU A 202 -7.88 -5.55 19.83
C LEU A 202 -9.36 -5.30 19.61
N ALA A 203 -9.74 -4.02 19.51
CA ALA A 203 -11.09 -3.63 19.11
C ALA A 203 -11.40 -4.12 17.69
N ALA A 204 -12.68 -4.36 17.39
CA ALA A 204 -13.15 -4.89 16.11
C ALA A 204 -12.63 -4.10 14.88
N ASP A 205 -12.58 -2.78 14.97
CA ASP A 205 -12.09 -1.93 13.89
C ASP A 205 -10.58 -2.08 13.64
N LYS A 206 -9.79 -2.20 14.71
CA LYS A 206 -8.36 -2.51 14.61
C LYS A 206 -8.12 -3.91 14.06
N LEU A 207 -8.95 -4.90 14.46
CA LEU A 207 -8.89 -6.25 13.88
C LEU A 207 -9.19 -6.23 12.39
N ALA A 208 -10.23 -5.51 11.96
CA ALA A 208 -10.57 -5.34 10.55
C ALA A 208 -9.43 -4.68 9.76
N LEU A 209 -8.83 -3.60 10.30
CA LEU A 209 -7.69 -2.93 9.69
C LEU A 209 -6.49 -3.86 9.55
N MET A 210 -6.12 -4.56 10.62
CA MET A 210 -4.97 -5.46 10.64
C MET A 210 -5.16 -6.63 9.67
N MET A 211 -6.36 -7.20 9.60
CA MET A 211 -6.70 -8.28 8.66
C MET A 211 -6.58 -7.82 7.20
N CYS A 212 -7.16 -6.67 6.87
CA CYS A 212 -7.05 -6.10 5.52
C CYS A 212 -5.60 -5.80 5.16
N TYR A 213 -4.86 -5.17 6.07
CA TYR A 213 -3.45 -4.87 5.88
C TYR A 213 -2.62 -6.13 5.68
N SER A 214 -2.75 -7.14 6.55
CA SER A 214 -1.94 -8.37 6.45
C SER A 214 -2.17 -9.14 5.15
N ILE A 215 -3.43 -9.20 4.67
CA ILE A 215 -3.75 -9.88 3.41
C ILE A 215 -3.29 -9.01 2.23
N GLY A 216 -3.54 -7.70 2.27
CA GLY A 216 -3.17 -6.76 1.21
C GLY A 216 -1.66 -6.57 1.04
N THR A 217 -0.84 -6.81 2.07
CA THR A 217 0.63 -6.80 1.97
C THR A 217 1.24 -8.20 1.84
N SER A 218 0.42 -9.25 1.65
CA SER A 218 0.93 -10.60 1.43
C SER A 218 1.74 -10.68 0.12
N ALA A 219 2.74 -11.55 0.08
CA ALA A 219 3.57 -11.72 -1.12
C ALA A 219 2.73 -12.10 -2.34
N GLU A 220 1.68 -12.91 -2.17
CA GLU A 220 0.74 -13.28 -3.24
C GLU A 220 -0.07 -12.10 -3.75
N ASN A 221 -0.39 -11.11 -2.90
CA ASN A 221 -1.05 -9.91 -3.38
C ASN A 221 -0.08 -9.02 -4.19
N ILE A 222 1.23 -9.17 -4.04
CA ILE A 222 2.20 -8.25 -4.64
C ILE A 222 2.97 -8.87 -5.81
N LEU A 223 3.03 -10.20 -5.88
CA LEU A 223 3.62 -10.96 -6.98
C LEU A 223 2.50 -11.50 -7.90
N LEU A 224 2.78 -11.61 -9.19
CA LEU A 224 1.96 -12.26 -10.23
C LEU A 224 2.69 -13.49 -10.77
#